data_AF-A0A7X8SRH1-F1
#
_entry.id   AF-A0A7X8SRH1-F1
#
_cell.length_a   1.000
_cell.length_b   1.000
_cell.length_c   1.000
_cell.angle_alpha   90.00
_cell.angle_beta   90.00
_cell.angle_gamma   90.00
#
_symmetry.space_group_name_H-M   'P 1'
#
loop_
_entity.id
_entity.type
_entity.pdbx_description
1 polymer ?
#
loop_
_entity_poly.entity_id
_entity_poly.type
_entity_poly.pdbx_seq_one_letter_code
_entity_poly.pdbx_strand_id
1 'polypeptide(L)'
;MNKLLYIILFSLMINDEPILWDKNCKLKFSDFKGKRPLNSEYEGLTSVKITQRFKKSALSVDCYFVQEESYLDSQSEQLLQHEQLHFDIGGIIARIIENEIKYLRFEKQIKINDNNWLYYVKKIESNLLDYNFLFDSITNHGINKHNQLIWFEIINQAKDDDYIMLEEFNESINLYKDKFK
;
A
#
# COMPACT_ATOMS: atom_id res chain seq x y z
N MET A 1 -13.17 -8.58 -58.34
CA MET A 1 -13.62 -8.02 -57.04
C MET A 1 -12.83 -8.70 -55.93
N ASN A 2 -11.68 -8.15 -55.53
CA ASN A 2 -10.94 -8.62 -54.36
C ASN A 2 -10.95 -7.50 -53.32
N LYS A 3 -11.75 -7.66 -52.26
CA LYS A 3 -11.65 -6.80 -51.06
C LYS A 3 -10.52 -7.39 -50.20
N LEU A 4 -9.36 -6.73 -50.20
CA LEU A 4 -8.35 -6.95 -49.18
C LEU A 4 -8.91 -6.47 -47.83
N LEU A 5 -9.04 -7.40 -46.88
CA LEU A 5 -9.35 -7.11 -45.49
C LEU A 5 -8.02 -6.83 -44.77
N TYR A 6 -7.75 -5.56 -44.44
CA TYR A 6 -6.65 -5.20 -43.56
C TYR A 6 -7.10 -5.38 -42.11
N ILE A 7 -6.67 -6.47 -41.46
CA ILE A 7 -6.74 -6.58 -40.00
C ILE A 7 -5.52 -5.87 -39.45
N ILE A 8 -5.70 -4.61 -39.06
CA ILE A 8 -4.73 -3.90 -38.23
C ILE A 8 -4.89 -4.47 -36.82
N LEU A 9 -4.07 -5.46 -36.47
CA LEU A 9 -3.82 -5.81 -35.08
C LEU A 9 -3.03 -4.65 -34.46
N PHE A 10 -3.77 -3.66 -33.94
CA PHE A 10 -3.22 -2.79 -32.92
C PHE A 10 -2.91 -3.70 -31.73
N SER A 11 -1.65 -4.11 -31.61
CA SER A 11 -1.11 -4.49 -30.31
C SER A 11 -1.32 -3.29 -29.41
N LEU A 12 -2.37 -3.32 -28.59
CA LEU A 12 -2.42 -2.53 -27.38
C LEU A 12 -1.20 -2.99 -26.58
N MET A 13 -0.11 -2.26 -26.69
CA MET A 13 0.87 -2.24 -25.63
C MET A 13 0.11 -1.75 -24.41
N ILE A 14 -0.39 -2.68 -23.62
CA ILE A 14 -0.83 -2.40 -22.27
C ILE A 14 0.46 -2.00 -21.57
N ASN A 15 0.74 -0.70 -21.51
CA ASN A 15 1.65 -0.18 -20.51
C ASN A 15 0.91 -0.42 -19.20
N ASP A 16 1.23 -1.51 -18.51
CA ASP A 16 0.70 -1.77 -17.18
C ASP A 16 1.37 -0.80 -16.21
N GLU A 17 0.87 0.44 -16.26
CA GLU A 17 1.19 1.46 -15.30
C GLU A 17 0.75 0.95 -13.92
N PRO A 18 1.58 1.13 -12.89
CA PRO A 18 1.22 0.72 -11.56
C PRO A 18 -0.01 1.50 -11.08
N ILE A 19 -0.87 0.83 -10.30
CA ILE A 19 -2.11 1.43 -9.81
C ILE A 19 -1.75 2.34 -8.63
N LEU A 20 -1.96 3.66 -8.79
CA LEU A 20 -1.79 4.61 -7.69
C LEU A 20 -2.81 4.34 -6.59
N TRP A 21 -2.34 4.33 -5.34
CA TRP A 21 -3.20 4.17 -4.19
C TRP A 21 -4.15 5.37 -4.02
N ASP A 22 -5.42 5.06 -3.74
CA ASP A 22 -6.44 5.98 -3.25
C ASP A 22 -7.32 5.22 -2.25
N LYS A 23 -7.92 5.92 -1.27
CA LYS A 23 -8.76 5.27 -0.25
C LYS A 23 -9.96 4.50 -0.83
N ASN A 24 -10.44 4.90 -2.00
CA ASN A 24 -11.54 4.25 -2.71
C ASN A 24 -11.08 3.25 -3.77
N CYS A 25 -9.77 3.14 -4.03
CA CYS A 25 -9.25 2.18 -4.98
C CYS A 25 -9.48 0.75 -4.46
N LYS A 26 -10.08 -0.09 -5.31
CA LYS A 26 -10.33 -1.52 -5.03
C LYS A 26 -9.64 -2.36 -6.11
N LEU A 27 -8.68 -3.17 -5.69
CA LEU A 27 -8.02 -4.17 -6.51
C LEU A 27 -9.03 -5.22 -6.96
N LYS A 28 -8.81 -5.73 -8.16
CA LYS A 28 -9.58 -6.79 -8.79
C LYS A 28 -8.65 -7.95 -9.09
N PHE A 29 -9.20 -9.15 -9.23
CA PHE A 29 -8.42 -10.32 -9.66
C PHE A 29 -7.60 -10.07 -10.94
N SER A 30 -8.12 -9.24 -11.87
CA SER A 30 -7.43 -8.88 -13.12
C SER A 30 -6.17 -8.03 -12.94
N ASP A 31 -5.98 -7.42 -11.77
CA ASP A 31 -4.86 -6.54 -11.49
C ASP A 31 -3.62 -7.35 -11.04
N PHE A 32 -3.81 -8.60 -10.61
CA PHE A 32 -2.73 -9.51 -10.21
C PHE A 32 -2.19 -10.29 -11.41
N LYS A 33 -1.20 -9.70 -12.09
CA LYS A 33 -0.66 -10.19 -13.37
C LYS A 33 0.62 -10.99 -13.21
N GLY A 34 1.25 -10.89 -12.05
CA GLY A 34 2.44 -11.63 -11.68
C GLY A 34 2.21 -13.14 -11.67
N LYS A 35 3.29 -13.89 -11.85
CA LYS A 35 3.29 -15.35 -11.74
C LYS A 35 3.75 -15.75 -10.35
N ARG A 36 3.02 -16.66 -9.72
CA ARG A 36 3.44 -17.29 -8.47
C ARG A 36 4.80 -17.99 -8.66
N PRO A 37 5.82 -17.67 -7.85
CA PRO A 37 7.06 -18.44 -7.83
C PRO A 37 6.81 -19.90 -7.44
N LEU A 38 7.49 -20.85 -8.10
CA LEU A 38 7.28 -22.30 -7.87
C LEU A 38 7.48 -22.75 -6.42
N ASN A 39 8.31 -22.02 -5.67
CA ASN A 39 8.66 -22.29 -4.29
C ASN A 39 7.95 -21.36 -3.29
N SER A 40 6.93 -20.60 -3.72
CA SER A 40 6.18 -19.73 -2.80
C SER A 40 5.25 -20.56 -1.94
N GLU A 41 5.33 -20.37 -0.62
CA GLU A 41 4.40 -20.95 0.36
C GLU A 41 3.10 -20.15 0.47
N TYR A 42 3.03 -18.95 -0.13
CA TYR A 42 1.88 -18.05 -0.04
C TYR A 42 0.95 -18.17 -1.24
N GLU A 43 -0.36 -18.08 -0.98
CA GLU A 43 -1.43 -18.13 -2.00
C GLU A 43 -1.61 -16.78 -2.72
N GLY A 44 -1.09 -15.69 -2.17
CA GLY A 44 -1.16 -14.36 -2.75
C GLY A 44 0.11 -13.56 -2.43
N LEU A 45 0.33 -12.50 -3.20
CA LEU A 45 1.34 -11.50 -2.91
C LEU A 45 0.93 -10.16 -3.51
N THR A 46 1.07 -9.11 -2.71
CA THR A 46 0.91 -7.72 -3.11
C THR A 46 2.25 -7.00 -3.07
N SER A 47 2.75 -6.59 -4.24
CA SER A 47 3.92 -5.73 -4.34
C SER A 47 3.50 -4.26 -4.40
N VAL A 48 4.09 -3.45 -3.51
CA VAL A 48 3.90 -2.00 -3.49
C VAL A 48 5.22 -1.27 -3.69
N LYS A 49 5.16 -0.16 -4.42
CA LYS A 49 6.27 0.75 -4.63
C LYS A 49 5.93 2.12 -4.05
N ILE A 50 6.72 2.56 -3.08
CA ILE A 50 6.62 3.90 -2.53
C ILE A 50 7.62 4.81 -3.25
N THR A 51 7.16 5.97 -3.72
CA THR A 51 8.02 6.98 -4.34
C THR A 51 7.89 8.31 -3.62
N GLN A 52 8.98 9.07 -3.57
CA GLN A 52 9.05 10.32 -2.82
C GLN A 52 9.52 11.43 -3.74
N ARG A 53 8.88 12.59 -3.64
CA ARG A 53 9.23 13.77 -4.42
C ARG A 53 9.14 15.00 -3.54
N PHE A 54 10.25 15.72 -3.41
CA PHE A 54 10.27 17.01 -2.74
C PHE A 54 10.33 18.13 -3.76
N LYS A 55 9.31 19.01 -3.78
CA LYS A 55 9.21 20.11 -4.74
C LYS A 55 8.48 21.29 -4.11
N LYS A 56 8.92 22.51 -4.40
CA LYS A 56 8.31 23.75 -3.87
C LYS A 56 8.10 23.68 -2.35
N SER A 57 9.07 23.12 -1.63
CA SER A 57 9.00 22.99 -0.17
C SER A 57 7.87 22.09 0.36
N ALA A 58 7.33 21.20 -0.46
CA ALA A 58 6.39 20.16 -0.07
C ALA A 58 6.95 18.78 -0.43
N LEU A 59 6.74 17.81 0.45
CA LEU A 59 6.97 16.40 0.15
C LEU A 59 5.67 15.79 -0.36
N SER A 60 5.76 15.06 -1.46
CA SER A 60 4.75 14.12 -1.93
C SER A 60 5.29 12.70 -1.83
N VAL A 61 4.50 11.79 -1.31
CA VAL A 61 4.82 10.37 -1.20
C VAL A 61 3.66 9.58 -1.79
N ASP A 62 3.93 8.87 -2.87
CA ASP A 62 2.93 8.08 -3.59
C ASP A 62 3.18 6.59 -3.32
N CYS A 63 2.10 5.83 -3.12
CA CYS A 63 2.13 4.37 -3.07
C CYS A 63 1.50 3.79 -4.33
N TYR A 64 2.16 2.81 -4.93
CA TYR A 64 1.78 2.21 -6.20
C TYR A 64 1.69 0.70 -6.08
N PHE A 65 0.60 0.09 -6.49
CA PHE A 65 0.48 -1.36 -6.64
C PHE A 65 1.13 -1.82 -7.94
N VAL A 66 2.05 -2.78 -7.86
CA VAL A 66 2.83 -3.28 -8.99
C VAL A 66 2.21 -4.58 -9.50
N GLN A 67 1.35 -4.45 -10.52
CA GLN A 67 0.54 -5.55 -11.07
C GLN A 67 1.37 -6.78 -11.47
N GLU A 68 2.49 -6.58 -12.17
CA GLU A 68 3.36 -7.65 -12.68
C GLU A 68 4.18 -8.37 -11.59
N GLU A 69 4.28 -7.77 -10.41
CA GLU A 69 4.98 -8.35 -9.25
C GLU A 69 4.00 -8.93 -8.22
N SER A 70 2.69 -8.80 -8.47
CA SER A 70 1.62 -9.23 -7.57
C SER A 70 0.85 -10.39 -8.18
N TYR A 71 0.54 -11.42 -7.40
CA TYR A 71 -0.15 -12.62 -7.90
C TYR A 71 -1.21 -13.12 -6.91
N LEU A 72 -2.17 -13.90 -7.43
CA LEU A 72 -3.15 -14.66 -6.67
C LEU A 72 -3.19 -16.09 -7.23
N ASP A 73 -3.20 -17.09 -6.35
CA ASP A 73 -3.27 -18.51 -6.71
C ASP A 73 -4.71 -19.04 -6.76
N SER A 74 -5.67 -18.25 -6.26
CA SER A 74 -7.10 -18.57 -6.33
C SER A 74 -7.94 -17.31 -6.53
N GLN A 75 -9.16 -17.46 -7.03
CA GLN A 75 -10.15 -16.36 -7.10
C GLN A 75 -10.97 -16.27 -5.80
N SER A 76 -10.29 -16.37 -4.65
CA SER A 76 -10.92 -16.22 -3.35
C SER A 76 -11.12 -14.74 -3.02
N GLU A 77 -12.36 -14.33 -2.77
CA GLU A 77 -12.67 -12.98 -2.29
C GLU A 77 -11.97 -12.66 -0.95
N GLN A 78 -11.79 -13.67 -0.09
CA GLN A 78 -11.09 -13.50 1.19
C GLN A 78 -9.61 -13.20 0.96
N LEU A 79 -8.98 -13.90 0.02
CA LEU A 79 -7.59 -13.66 -0.36
C LEU A 79 -7.43 -12.29 -1.03
N LEU A 80 -8.34 -11.93 -1.95
CA LEU A 80 -8.32 -10.60 -2.58
C LEU A 80 -8.45 -9.47 -1.55
N GLN A 81 -9.31 -9.64 -0.54
CA GLN A 81 -9.44 -8.68 0.56
C GLN A 81 -8.19 -8.60 1.43
N HIS A 82 -7.52 -9.73 1.68
CA HIS A 82 -6.26 -9.77 2.41
C HIS A 82 -5.16 -9.00 1.66
N GLU A 83 -5.01 -9.29 0.38
CA GLU A 83 -4.05 -8.58 -0.49
C GLU A 83 -4.37 -7.10 -0.66
N GLN A 84 -5.65 -6.72 -0.72
CA GLN A 84 -6.06 -5.31 -0.70
C GLN A 84 -5.57 -4.57 0.56
N LEU A 85 -5.55 -5.24 1.72
CA LEU A 85 -5.09 -4.62 2.96
C LEU A 85 -3.59 -4.32 2.94
N HIS A 86 -2.76 -5.18 2.32
CA HIS A 86 -1.34 -4.86 2.10
C HIS A 86 -1.15 -3.60 1.25
N PHE A 87 -1.95 -3.43 0.21
CA PHE A 87 -1.92 -2.21 -0.61
C PHE A 87 -2.35 -0.99 0.20
N ASP A 88 -3.40 -1.13 1.00
CA ASP A 88 -3.90 -0.07 1.88
C ASP A 88 -2.89 0.35 2.94
N ILE A 89 -2.18 -0.60 3.55
CA ILE A 89 -1.08 -0.35 4.49
C ILE A 89 0.01 0.51 3.81
N GLY A 90 0.41 0.17 2.58
CA GLY A 90 1.38 0.97 1.82
C GLY A 90 0.93 2.42 1.59
N GLY A 91 -0.36 2.62 1.27
CA GLY A 91 -0.96 3.94 1.13
C GLY A 91 -0.98 4.75 2.43
N ILE A 92 -1.32 4.11 3.55
CA ILE A 92 -1.29 4.72 4.88
C ILE A 92 0.14 5.15 5.23
N ILE A 93 1.13 4.28 5.02
CA ILE A 93 2.54 4.60 5.28
C ILE A 93 2.99 5.83 4.48
N ALA A 94 2.65 5.89 3.19
CA ALA A 94 2.98 7.03 2.34
C ALA A 94 2.41 8.35 2.92
N ARG A 95 1.15 8.32 3.36
CA ARG A 95 0.47 9.47 3.97
C ARG A 95 1.05 9.86 5.32
N ILE A 96 1.39 8.89 6.17
CA ILE A 96 2.09 9.13 7.44
C ILE A 96 3.40 9.88 7.18
N ILE A 97 4.22 9.44 6.23
CA ILE A 97 5.50 10.10 5.92
C ILE A 97 5.26 11.56 5.47
N GLU A 98 4.26 11.82 4.62
CA GLU A 98 3.91 13.18 4.25
C GLU A 98 3.48 14.04 5.45
N ASN A 99 2.60 13.50 6.30
CA ASN A 99 2.02 14.23 7.42
C ASN A 99 3.06 14.53 8.50
N GLU A 100 3.94 13.59 8.81
CA GLU A 100 5.08 13.79 9.71
C GLU A 100 6.01 14.91 9.21
N ILE A 101 6.29 14.94 7.90
CA ILE A 101 7.11 16.01 7.31
C ILE A 101 6.38 17.36 7.35
N LYS A 102 5.07 17.40 7.07
CA LYS A 102 4.25 18.62 7.20
C LYS A 102 4.27 19.12 8.65
N TYR A 103 4.07 18.24 9.62
CA TYR A 103 4.10 18.54 11.05
C TYR A 103 5.45 19.12 11.49
N LEU A 104 6.56 18.45 11.15
CA LEU A 104 7.91 18.94 11.46
C LEU A 104 8.16 20.34 10.90
N ARG A 105 7.67 20.63 9.69
CA ARG A 105 7.87 21.92 9.03
C ARG A 105 7.01 23.03 9.61
N PHE A 106 5.71 22.80 9.72
CA PHE A 106 4.75 23.86 10.01
C PHE A 106 4.51 24.01 11.51
N GLU A 107 4.38 22.91 12.24
CA GLU A 107 4.12 22.94 13.68
C GLU A 107 5.41 23.05 14.49
N LYS A 108 6.45 22.27 14.14
CA LYS A 108 7.75 22.32 14.83
C LYS A 108 8.73 23.34 14.24
N GLN A 109 8.36 24.04 13.16
CA GLN A 109 9.16 25.08 12.52
C GLN A 109 10.57 24.60 12.11
N ILE A 110 10.72 23.30 11.83
CA ILE A 110 11.99 22.72 11.38
C ILE A 110 12.22 23.11 9.92
N LYS A 111 13.42 23.66 9.63
CA LYS A 111 13.80 24.08 8.28
C LYS A 111 14.14 22.87 7.40
N ILE A 112 13.11 22.27 6.80
CA ILE A 112 13.26 21.22 5.78
C ILE A 112 13.34 21.86 4.38
N ASN A 113 14.33 21.48 3.58
CA ASN A 113 14.60 22.01 2.24
C ASN A 113 15.23 20.93 1.33
N ASP A 114 15.55 21.32 0.10
CA ASP A 114 16.07 20.41 -0.94
C ASP A 114 17.33 19.64 -0.51
N ASN A 115 18.12 20.16 0.43
CA ASN A 115 19.36 19.54 0.89
C ASN A 115 19.19 18.56 2.06
N ASN A 116 18.06 18.57 2.77
CA ASN A 116 17.90 17.77 4.00
C ASN A 116 16.56 17.01 4.12
N TRP A 117 15.62 17.16 3.19
CA TRP A 117 14.32 16.47 3.26
C TRP A 117 14.48 14.95 3.38
N LEU A 118 15.41 14.37 2.62
CA LEU A 118 15.63 12.92 2.61
C LEU A 118 16.14 12.40 3.96
N TYR A 119 16.90 13.21 4.72
CA TYR A 119 17.32 12.85 6.07
C TYR A 119 16.11 12.69 7.01
N TYR A 120 15.16 13.62 6.94
CA TYR A 120 13.97 13.55 7.79
C TYR A 120 13.04 12.41 7.38
N VAL A 121 12.87 12.17 6.08
CA VAL A 121 12.10 11.01 5.59
C VAL A 121 12.70 9.71 6.10
N LYS A 122 14.01 9.51 5.95
CA LYS A 122 14.70 8.31 6.47
C LYS A 122 14.57 8.15 7.99
N LYS A 123 14.57 9.27 8.73
CA LYS A 123 14.35 9.24 10.17
C LYS A 123 12.94 8.77 10.51
N ILE A 124 11.92 9.19 9.76
CA ILE A 124 10.54 8.72 9.93
C ILE A 124 10.45 7.25 9.57
N GLU A 125 11.00 6.84 8.42
CA GLU A 125 11.02 5.45 7.96
C GLU A 125 11.68 4.51 8.96
N SER A 126 12.76 4.93 9.61
CA SER A 126 13.44 4.13 10.64
C SER A 126 12.60 3.88 11.91
N ASN A 127 11.53 4.66 12.11
CA ASN A 127 10.61 4.48 13.23
C ASN A 127 9.33 3.72 12.83
N LEU A 128 9.14 3.41 11.54
CA LEU A 128 8.01 2.59 11.10
C LEU A 128 8.19 1.16 11.58
N LEU A 129 7.09 0.56 12.02
CA LEU A 129 7.03 -0.88 12.22
C LEU A 129 6.92 -1.60 10.86
N ASP A 130 7.25 -2.89 10.85
CA ASP A 130 6.90 -3.75 9.72
C ASP A 130 5.41 -4.13 9.81
N TYR A 131 4.55 -3.23 9.36
CA TYR A 131 3.10 -3.38 9.46
C TYR A 131 2.57 -4.57 8.64
N ASN A 132 3.18 -4.87 7.49
CA ASN A 132 2.79 -6.03 6.68
C ASN A 132 3.12 -7.33 7.41
N PHE A 133 4.33 -7.45 7.97
CA PHE A 133 4.68 -8.62 8.79
C PHE A 133 3.77 -8.76 10.00
N LEU A 134 3.46 -7.65 10.69
CA LEU A 134 2.57 -7.67 11.85
C LEU A 134 1.15 -8.11 11.47
N PHE A 135 0.63 -7.60 10.35
CA PHE A 135 -0.67 -7.96 9.81
C PHE A 135 -0.73 -9.45 9.44
N ASP A 136 0.25 -9.95 8.70
CA ASP A 136 0.37 -11.37 8.34
C ASP A 136 0.43 -12.27 9.58
N SER A 137 1.29 -11.92 10.54
CA SER A 137 1.47 -12.70 11.76
C SER A 137 0.18 -12.78 12.59
N ILE A 138 -0.54 -11.66 12.74
CA ILE A 138 -1.76 -11.60 13.55
C ILE A 138 -2.93 -12.28 12.84
N THR A 139 -3.06 -12.13 11.53
CA THR A 139 -4.14 -12.75 10.77
C THR A 139 -3.85 -14.20 10.37
N ASN A 140 -2.63 -14.70 10.65
CA ASN A 140 -2.12 -15.96 10.13
C ASN A 140 -2.29 -16.01 8.61
N HIS A 141 -1.74 -15.02 7.90
CA HIS A 141 -1.86 -14.84 6.45
C HIS A 141 -3.31 -14.90 5.97
N GLY A 142 -4.22 -14.21 6.67
CA GLY A 142 -5.64 -14.15 6.36
C GLY A 142 -6.48 -15.37 6.78
N ILE A 143 -5.88 -16.41 7.36
CA ILE A 143 -6.61 -17.61 7.83
C ILE A 143 -7.50 -17.28 9.03
N ASN A 144 -7.04 -16.45 9.95
CA ASN A 144 -7.81 -16.01 11.12
C ASN A 144 -8.77 -14.87 10.74
N LYS A 145 -10.02 -15.26 10.42
CA LYS A 145 -11.08 -14.33 10.01
C LYS A 145 -11.42 -13.26 11.04
N HIS A 146 -11.37 -13.59 12.33
CA HIS A 146 -11.64 -12.63 13.40
C HIS A 146 -10.59 -11.51 13.39
N ASN A 147 -9.32 -11.89 13.35
CA ASN A 147 -8.22 -10.94 13.32
C ASN A 147 -8.16 -10.18 11.99
N GLN A 148 -8.52 -10.81 10.87
CA GLN A 148 -8.66 -10.15 9.56
C GLN A 148 -9.70 -9.03 9.61
N LEU A 149 -10.86 -9.26 10.25
CA LEU A 149 -11.90 -8.24 10.40
C LEU A 149 -11.44 -7.08 11.29
N ILE A 150 -10.74 -7.37 12.39
CA ILE A 150 -10.16 -6.31 13.24
C ILE A 150 -9.19 -5.44 12.43
N TRP A 151 -8.28 -6.06 11.67
CA TRP A 151 -7.35 -5.31 10.82
C TRP A 151 -8.07 -4.51 9.74
N PHE A 152 -9.13 -5.06 9.15
CA PHE A 152 -9.97 -4.33 8.22
C PHE A 152 -10.58 -3.06 8.85
N GLU A 153 -11.05 -3.11 10.10
CA GLU A 153 -11.54 -1.93 10.82
C GLU A 153 -10.45 -0.89 11.07
N ILE A 154 -9.28 -1.31 11.57
CA ILE A 154 -8.13 -0.43 11.84
C ILE A 154 -7.70 0.28 10.54
N ILE A 155 -7.54 -0.48 9.47
CA ILE A 155 -7.09 0.06 8.18
C ILE A 155 -8.13 1.01 7.61
N ASN A 156 -9.43 0.69 7.62
CA ASN A 156 -10.44 1.62 7.11
C ASN A 156 -10.52 2.92 7.92
N GLN A 157 -10.37 2.86 9.25
CA GLN A 157 -10.30 4.07 10.07
C GLN A 157 -9.10 4.94 9.67
N ALA A 158 -7.91 4.34 9.51
CA ALA A 158 -6.71 5.06 9.09
C ALA A 158 -6.79 5.61 7.65
N LYS A 159 -7.53 4.93 6.76
CA LYS A 159 -7.78 5.41 5.39
C LYS A 159 -8.62 6.67 5.34
N ASP A 160 -9.58 6.79 6.26
CA ASP A 160 -10.52 7.91 6.31
C ASP A 160 -9.97 9.13 7.06
N ASP A 161 -8.96 8.94 7.91
CA ASP A 161 -8.27 10.03 8.59
C ASP A 161 -7.22 10.66 7.68
N ASP A 162 -7.54 11.82 7.08
CA ASP A 162 -6.65 12.57 6.16
C ASP A 162 -5.32 13.02 6.81
N TYR A 163 -5.25 13.14 8.13
CA TYR A 163 -4.10 13.66 8.89
C TYR A 163 -3.42 12.64 9.81
N ILE A 164 -3.64 11.34 9.58
CA ILE A 164 -3.06 10.27 10.38
C ILE A 164 -1.54 10.43 10.61
N MET A 165 -1.14 10.41 11.88
CA MET A 165 0.26 10.48 12.34
C MET A 165 0.78 9.08 12.72
N LEU A 166 2.11 8.92 12.79
CA LEU A 166 2.72 7.63 13.10
C LEU A 166 2.31 7.10 14.48
N GLU A 167 2.30 7.99 15.47
CA GLU A 167 1.92 7.65 16.85
C GLU A 167 0.47 7.17 16.92
N GLU A 168 -0.46 7.90 16.30
CA GLU A 168 -1.89 7.58 16.26
C GLU A 168 -2.17 6.24 15.56
N PHE A 169 -1.46 5.94 14.47
CA PHE A 169 -1.60 4.65 13.79
C PHE A 169 -1.08 3.50 14.66
N ASN A 170 0.05 3.69 15.33
CA ASN A 170 0.60 2.71 16.27
C ASN A 170 -0.33 2.48 17.47
N GLU A 171 -0.92 3.54 18.02
CA GLU A 171 -1.93 3.46 19.08
C GLU A 171 -3.17 2.69 18.62
N SER A 172 -3.64 2.98 17.40
CA SER A 172 -4.78 2.29 16.79
C SER A 172 -4.53 0.79 16.67
N ILE A 173 -3.31 0.35 16.36
CA ILE A 173 -2.97 -1.08 16.35
C ILE A 173 -2.88 -1.64 17.78
N ASN A 174 -2.27 -0.89 18.70
CA ASN A 174 -2.08 -1.31 20.09
C ASN A 174 -3.39 -1.51 20.85
N LEU A 175 -4.41 -0.69 20.60
CA LEU A 175 -5.73 -0.80 21.24
C LEU A 175 -6.42 -2.14 20.98
N TYR A 176 -6.05 -2.84 19.91
CA TYR A 176 -6.63 -4.14 19.55
C TYR A 176 -5.72 -5.31 19.95
N LYS A 177 -4.55 -5.07 20.55
CA LYS A 177 -3.66 -6.13 21.04
C LYS A 177 -4.36 -7.11 21.99
N ASP A 178 -5.26 -6.61 22.84
CA ASP A 178 -6.04 -7.45 23.74
C ASP A 178 -7.23 -8.16 23.07
N LYS A 179 -7.63 -7.71 21.88
CA LYS A 179 -8.74 -8.30 21.08
C LYS A 179 -8.29 -9.39 20.12
N PHE A 180 -6.97 -9.56 19.90
CA PHE A 180 -6.38 -10.63 19.09
C PHE A 180 -6.24 -11.97 19.85
N LYS A 181 -6.76 -12.06 21.08
CA LYS A 181 -6.77 -13.28 21.91
C LYS A 181 -7.88 -14.24 21.51
#